data_AF-A0A8T5BA60-F1
#
_entry.id   AF-A0A8T5BA60-F1
#
_cell.length_a   1.000
_cell.length_b   1.000
_cell.length_c   1.000
_cell.angle_alpha   90.00
_cell.angle_beta   90.00
_cell.angle_gamma   90.00
#
_symmetry.space_group_name_H-M   'P 1'
#
loop_
_entity.id
_entity.type
_entity.pdbx_description
1 polymer ?
#
loop_
_entity_poly.entity_id
_entity_poly.type
_entity_poly.pdbx_seq_one_letter_code
_entity_poly.pdbx_strand_id
1 'polypeptide(L)'
;MGRGRGPTITDYMAGALLANGPIWMWRMAIGYFSDWFSALPSALLGGVSLIIDVAGGSLASYLVCNRAEKGPLLAALKLIAAEWAFYIMMMISTIPEPSLGQASLSLICFIVGGFLGAYLSTKRRLRRPSGD
;
A
#
# COMPACT_ATOMS: atom_id res chain seq x y z
N MET A 1 -19.48 18.35 -7.34
CA MET A 1 -20.48 17.43 -7.93
C MET A 1 -19.76 16.40 -8.79
N GLY A 2 -19.66 15.15 -8.33
CA GLY A 2 -19.28 13.99 -9.12
C GLY A 2 -20.18 12.85 -8.68
N ARG A 3 -21.05 12.36 -9.58
CA ARG A 3 -22.09 11.36 -9.29
C ARG A 3 -21.49 10.06 -8.72
N GLY A 4 -21.89 9.65 -7.51
CA GLY A 4 -22.54 8.36 -7.26
C GLY A 4 -21.79 7.10 -7.67
N ARG A 5 -20.45 7.08 -7.70
CA ARG A 5 -19.69 5.91 -8.19
C ARG A 5 -18.56 5.58 -7.22
N GLY A 6 -18.66 4.39 -6.63
CA GLY A 6 -17.58 3.80 -5.84
C GLY A 6 -16.33 3.53 -6.69
N PRO A 7 -15.23 3.06 -6.07
CA PRO A 7 -13.96 2.90 -6.75
C PRO A 7 -14.09 1.91 -7.91
N THR A 8 -13.52 2.29 -9.05
CA THR A 8 -13.45 1.46 -10.26
C THR A 8 -12.28 0.46 -10.17
N ILE A 9 -12.24 -0.53 -11.06
CA ILE A 9 -11.10 -1.46 -11.16
C ILE A 9 -9.79 -0.69 -11.40
N THR A 10 -9.82 0.36 -12.22
CA THR A 10 -8.67 1.23 -12.46
C THR A 10 -8.16 1.90 -11.18
N ASP A 11 -9.06 2.30 -10.28
CA ASP A 11 -8.67 2.89 -8.99
C ASP A 11 -7.94 1.86 -8.11
N TYR A 12 -8.41 0.61 -8.08
CA TYR A 12 -7.73 -0.46 -7.33
C TYR A 12 -6.37 -0.81 -7.93
N MET A 13 -6.26 -0.88 -9.26
CA MET A 13 -4.98 -1.15 -9.92
C MET A 13 -3.99 0.00 -9.72
N ALA A 14 -4.44 1.24 -9.85
CA ALA A 14 -3.60 2.40 -9.58
C ALA A 14 -3.17 2.46 -8.11
N GLY A 15 -4.06 2.11 -7.17
CA GLY A 15 -3.73 1.96 -5.76
C GLY A 15 -2.68 0.87 -5.52
N ALA A 16 -2.86 -0.31 -6.12
CA ALA A 16 -1.90 -1.41 -6.00
C ALA A 16 -0.51 -1.04 -6.54
N LEU A 17 -0.45 -0.34 -7.68
CA LEU A 17 0.79 0.21 -8.22
C LEU A 17 1.42 1.26 -7.29
N LEU A 18 0.61 2.15 -6.72
CA LEU A 18 1.09 3.19 -5.80
C LEU A 18 1.62 2.60 -4.48
N ALA A 19 0.99 1.55 -3.96
CA ALA A 19 1.46 0.89 -2.74
C ALA A 19 2.79 0.15 -2.96
N ASN A 20 2.97 -0.48 -4.13
CA ASN A 20 4.13 -1.30 -4.45
C ASN A 20 5.29 -0.53 -5.11
N GLY A 21 5.01 0.55 -5.83
CA GLY A 21 6.03 1.32 -6.56
C GLY A 21 7.16 1.84 -5.67
N PRO A 22 6.86 2.53 -4.56
CA PRO A 22 7.88 3.06 -3.65
C PRO A 22 8.78 1.98 -3.04
N ILE A 23 8.23 0.84 -2.61
CA ILE A 23 9.04 -0.25 -2.05
C ILE A 23 9.94 -0.87 -3.12
N TRP A 24 9.46 -0.99 -4.35
CA TRP A 24 10.27 -1.49 -5.46
C TRP A 24 11.42 -0.53 -5.78
N MET A 25 11.16 0.78 -5.85
CA MET A 25 12.20 1.79 -6.02
C MET A 25 13.22 1.77 -4.88
N TRP A 26 12.76 1.60 -3.64
CA TRP A 26 13.63 1.46 -2.47
C TRP A 26 14.55 0.25 -2.56
N ARG A 27 14.03 -0.92 -2.95
CA ARG A 27 14.85 -2.13 -3.13
C ARG A 27 15.88 -1.97 -4.24
N MET A 28 15.51 -1.33 -5.35
CA MET A 28 16.47 -0.99 -6.41
C MET A 28 17.55 -0.05 -5.88
N ALA A 29 17.19 0.98 -5.11
CA ALA A 29 18.17 1.90 -4.52
C ALA A 29 19.15 1.17 -3.60
N ILE A 30 18.70 0.26 -2.75
CA ILE A 30 19.59 -0.58 -1.92
C ILE A 30 20.58 -1.36 -2.78
N GLY A 31 20.10 -1.96 -3.88
CA GLY A 31 20.95 -2.72 -4.80
C GLY A 31 21.97 -1.86 -5.53
N TYR A 32 21.56 -0.70 -6.07
CA TYR A 32 22.44 0.19 -6.85
C TYR A 32 23.47 0.93 -6.00
N PHE A 33 23.11 1.29 -4.76
CA PHE A 33 24.00 2.00 -3.83
C PHE A 33 24.49 1.07 -2.71
N SER A 34 24.76 -0.19 -3.05
CA SER A 34 25.10 -1.24 -2.09
C SER A 34 26.28 -0.87 -1.19
N ASP A 35 27.31 -0.20 -1.71
CA ASP A 35 28.47 0.24 -0.93
C ASP A 35 28.06 1.18 0.21
N TRP A 36 27.15 2.12 -0.06
CA TRP A 36 26.66 3.08 0.94
C TRP A 36 25.77 2.39 1.99
N PHE A 37 24.90 1.49 1.54
CA PHE A 37 23.99 0.78 2.43
C PHE A 37 24.65 -0.36 3.21
N SER A 38 25.81 -0.86 2.76
CA SER A 38 26.57 -1.93 3.44
C SER A 38 27.08 -1.51 4.82
N ALA A 39 27.29 -0.21 5.04
CA ALA A 39 27.69 0.35 6.32
C ALA A 39 26.54 0.41 7.34
N LEU A 40 25.29 0.20 6.91
CA LEU A 40 24.11 0.28 7.77
C LEU A 40 23.68 -1.11 8.27
N PRO A 41 23.17 -1.19 9.52
CA PRO A 41 22.61 -2.44 10.02
C PRO A 41 21.43 -2.93 9.17
N SER A 42 21.40 -4.22 8.84
CA SER A 42 20.31 -4.83 8.07
C SER A 42 18.94 -4.63 8.72
N ALA A 43 18.88 -4.62 10.06
CA ALA A 43 17.66 -4.33 10.81
C ALA A 43 17.09 -2.93 10.51
N LEU A 44 17.94 -1.92 10.31
CA LEU A 44 17.51 -0.57 9.97
C LEU A 44 16.90 -0.52 8.57
N LEU A 45 17.56 -1.15 7.58
CA LEU A 45 17.05 -1.24 6.21
C LEU A 45 15.72 -2.00 6.14
N GLY A 46 15.60 -3.08 6.92
CA GLY A 46 14.35 -3.80 7.09
C GLY A 46 13.25 -2.93 7.70
N GLY A 47 13.56 -2.20 8.77
CA GLY A 47 12.62 -1.26 9.41
C GLY A 47 12.13 -0.18 8.46
N VAL A 48 13.02 0.44 7.67
CA VAL A 48 12.64 1.43 6.65
C VAL A 48 11.75 0.81 5.58
N SER A 49 12.04 -0.42 5.15
CA SER A 49 11.21 -1.14 4.18
C SER A 49 9.77 -1.32 4.68
N LEU A 50 9.60 -1.73 5.94
CA LEU A 50 8.28 -1.87 6.56
C LEU A 50 7.52 -0.54 6.64
N ILE A 51 8.22 0.55 6.97
CA ILE A 51 7.62 1.89 7.01
C ILE A 51 7.12 2.28 5.62
N ILE A 52 7.92 2.02 4.57
CA ILE A 52 7.54 2.32 3.19
C ILE A 52 6.33 1.50 2.77
N ASP A 53 6.30 0.20 3.06
CA ASP A 53 5.15 -0.69 2.75
C ASP A 53 3.86 -0.20 3.41
N VAL A 54 3.91 0.09 4.72
CA VAL A 54 2.74 0.58 5.48
C VAL A 54 2.31 1.94 4.97
N ALA A 55 3.24 2.88 4.74
CA ALA A 55 2.93 4.21 4.25
C ALA A 55 2.33 4.19 2.84
N GLY A 56 2.88 3.37 1.95
CA GLY A 56 2.39 3.15 0.59
C GLY A 56 0.95 2.61 0.59
N GLY A 57 0.70 1.52 1.32
CA GLY A 57 -0.65 0.94 1.46
C GLY A 57 -1.64 1.89 2.15
N SER A 58 -1.19 2.65 3.16
CA SER A 58 -2.01 3.70 3.79
C SER A 58 -2.42 4.79 2.83
N LEU A 59 -1.49 5.31 2.04
CA LEU A 59 -1.78 6.37 1.08
C LEU A 59 -2.71 5.86 -0.03
N ALA A 60 -2.42 4.69 -0.60
CA ALA A 60 -3.25 4.08 -1.62
C ALA A 60 -4.68 3.83 -1.12
N SER A 61 -4.82 3.21 0.05
CA SER A 61 -6.11 2.96 0.68
C SER A 61 -6.85 4.25 1.02
N TYR A 62 -6.16 5.27 1.52
CA TYR A 62 -6.76 6.57 1.77
C TYR A 62 -7.39 7.15 0.49
N LEU A 63 -6.65 7.16 -0.61
CA LEU A 63 -7.11 7.71 -1.89
C LEU A 63 -8.30 6.93 -2.47
N VAL A 64 -8.23 5.60 -2.47
CA VAL A 64 -9.30 4.71 -2.96
C VAL A 64 -10.55 4.82 -2.08
N CYS A 65 -10.40 4.74 -0.76
CA CYS A 65 -11.51 4.86 0.19
C CYS A 65 -12.14 6.25 0.15
N ASN A 66 -11.37 7.29 -0.15
CA ASN A 66 -11.91 8.64 -0.29
C ASN A 66 -12.82 8.79 -1.52
N ARG A 67 -12.76 7.88 -2.50
CA ARG A 67 -13.74 7.77 -3.60
C ARG A 67 -14.95 6.90 -3.26
N ALA A 68 -14.86 6.01 -2.27
CA ALA A 68 -15.96 5.13 -1.90
C ALA A 68 -17.06 5.89 -1.13
N GLU A 69 -18.19 6.21 -1.76
CA GLU A 69 -19.32 6.89 -1.08
C GLU A 69 -19.89 6.07 0.09
N LYS A 70 -20.01 4.76 -0.08
CA LYS A 70 -20.47 3.81 0.94
C LYS A 70 -19.47 2.67 1.09
N GLY A 71 -19.26 2.20 2.32
CA GLY A 71 -18.42 1.04 2.63
C GLY A 71 -16.92 1.23 2.37
N PRO A 72 -16.25 2.24 2.96
CA PRO A 72 -14.80 2.43 2.83
C PRO A 72 -14.00 1.20 3.28
N LEU A 73 -14.51 0.45 4.26
CA LEU A 73 -13.88 -0.79 4.72
C LEU A 73 -13.85 -1.87 3.62
N LEU A 74 -14.95 -2.05 2.89
CA LEU A 74 -15.00 -3.04 1.81
C LEU A 74 -14.11 -2.62 0.63
N ALA A 75 -14.01 -1.32 0.35
CA ALA A 75 -13.05 -0.80 -0.63
C ALA A 75 -11.59 -1.08 -0.18
N ALA A 76 -11.27 -0.86 1.10
CA ALA A 76 -9.96 -1.18 1.63
C ALA A 76 -9.61 -2.66 1.49
N LEU A 77 -10.53 -3.58 1.84
CA LEU A 77 -10.31 -5.02 1.70
C LEU A 77 -10.02 -5.44 0.25
N LYS A 78 -10.77 -4.89 -0.71
CA LYS A 78 -10.53 -5.13 -2.14
C LYS A 78 -9.16 -4.61 -2.58
N LEU A 79 -8.77 -3.45 -2.08
CA LEU A 79 -7.46 -2.88 -2.38
C LEU A 79 -6.34 -3.71 -1.78
N ILE A 80 -6.43 -4.13 -0.51
CA ILE A 80 -5.43 -4.97 0.15
C ILE A 80 -5.19 -6.26 -0.64
N ALA A 81 -6.27 -6.89 -1.13
CA ALA A 81 -6.16 -8.06 -1.99
C ALA A 81 -5.44 -7.75 -3.32
N ALA A 82 -5.73 -6.59 -3.94
CA ALA A 82 -5.07 -6.16 -5.17
C ALA A 82 -3.58 -5.81 -4.95
N GLU A 83 -3.26 -5.08 -3.87
CA GLU A 83 -1.90 -4.74 -3.45
C GLU A 83 -1.07 -5.99 -3.23
N TRP A 84 -1.61 -6.96 -2.49
CA TRP A 84 -0.93 -8.21 -2.20
C TRP A 84 -0.78 -9.08 -3.45
N ALA A 85 -1.82 -9.23 -4.27
CA ALA A 85 -1.73 -9.99 -5.52
C ALA A 85 -0.67 -9.39 -6.46
N PHE A 86 -0.62 -8.06 -6.57
CA PHE A 86 0.39 -7.36 -7.35
C PHE A 86 1.80 -7.55 -6.77
N TYR A 87 1.95 -7.49 -5.44
CA TYR A 87 3.22 -7.78 -4.77
C TYR A 87 3.71 -9.20 -5.05
N ILE A 88 2.84 -10.21 -4.94
CA ILE A 88 3.18 -11.61 -5.22
C ILE A 88 3.63 -11.76 -6.68
N MET A 89 2.91 -11.15 -7.62
CA MET A 89 3.29 -11.14 -9.03
C MET A 89 4.69 -10.55 -9.23
N MET A 90 4.95 -9.37 -8.66
CA MET A 90 6.28 -8.72 -8.72
C MET A 90 7.36 -9.59 -8.07
N MET A 91 7.07 -10.19 -6.91
CA MET A 91 8.00 -11.03 -6.16
C MET A 91 8.44 -12.25 -6.97
N ILE A 92 7.49 -12.99 -7.55
CA ILE A 92 7.78 -14.18 -8.36
C ILE A 92 8.54 -13.80 -9.65
N SER A 93 8.27 -12.62 -10.22
CA SER A 93 8.94 -12.17 -11.44
C SER A 93 10.35 -11.63 -11.23
N THR A 94 10.71 -11.17 -10.03
CA THR A 94 11.96 -10.42 -9.80
C THR A 94 12.90 -11.02 -8.76
N ILE A 95 12.39 -11.86 -7.86
CA ILE A 95 13.20 -12.46 -6.78
C ILE A 95 13.49 -13.92 -7.14
N PRO A 96 14.77 -14.34 -7.26
CA PRO A 96 15.13 -15.71 -7.58
C PRO A 96 14.59 -16.75 -6.59
N GLU A 97 14.54 -16.38 -5.31
CA GLU A 97 14.05 -17.23 -4.22
C GLU A 97 12.94 -16.52 -3.45
N PRO A 98 11.69 -16.55 -3.97
CA PRO A 98 10.55 -15.97 -3.27
C PRO A 98 10.29 -16.72 -1.97
N SER A 99 10.12 -16.00 -0.86
CA SER A 99 9.87 -16.60 0.46
C SER A 99 8.45 -16.33 0.97
N LEU A 100 7.84 -17.36 1.56
CA LEU A 100 6.54 -17.24 2.22
C LEU A 100 6.57 -16.23 3.37
N GLY A 101 7.71 -16.10 4.06
CA GLY A 101 7.91 -15.12 5.12
C GLY A 101 7.74 -13.68 4.61
N GLN A 102 8.38 -13.33 3.49
CA GLN A 102 8.24 -12.00 2.90
C GLN A 102 6.81 -11.72 2.40
N ALA A 103 6.19 -12.69 1.73
CA ALA A 103 4.81 -12.60 1.28
C ALA A 103 3.80 -12.39 2.42
N SER A 104 4.02 -13.08 3.55
CA SER A 104 3.15 -12.96 4.74
C SER A 104 3.37 -11.62 5.43
N LEU A 105 4.62 -11.17 5.55
CA LEU A 105 4.96 -9.88 6.16
C LEU A 105 4.40 -8.71 5.36
N SER A 106 4.48 -8.75 4.02
CA SER A 106 3.87 -7.72 3.17
C SER A 106 2.35 -7.71 3.32
N LEU A 107 1.69 -8.87 3.44
CA LEU A 107 0.24 -8.93 3.68
C LEU A 107 -0.14 -8.22 4.98
N ILE A 108 0.61 -8.46 6.06
CA ILE A 108 0.40 -7.76 7.34
C ILE A 108 0.57 -6.26 7.15
N CYS A 109 1.61 -5.81 6.43
CA CYS A 109 1.84 -4.39 6.18
C CYS A 109 0.71 -3.76 5.37
N PHE A 110 0.22 -4.42 4.32
CA PHE A 110 -0.92 -3.94 3.53
C PHE A 110 -2.22 -3.94 4.34
N ILE A 111 -2.44 -4.92 5.23
CA ILE A 111 -3.60 -4.92 6.13
C ILE A 111 -3.55 -3.71 7.07
N VAL A 112 -2.41 -3.49 7.74
CA VAL A 112 -2.22 -2.37 8.67
C VAL A 112 -2.34 -1.04 7.93
N GLY A 113 -1.62 -0.90 6.81
CA GLY A 113 -1.64 0.28 5.97
C GLY A 113 -3.04 0.56 5.43
N GLY A 114 -3.69 -0.46 4.88
CA GLY A 114 -5.02 -0.42 4.30
C GLY A 114 -6.08 0.04 5.30
N PHE A 115 -6.11 -0.52 6.51
CA PHE A 115 -7.04 -0.08 7.54
C PHE A 115 -6.74 1.32 8.05
N LEU A 116 -5.46 1.69 8.20
CA LEU A 116 -5.08 3.05 8.60
C LEU A 116 -5.54 4.09 7.57
N GLY A 117 -5.34 3.83 6.27
CA GLY A 117 -5.82 4.69 5.19
C GLY A 117 -7.34 4.82 5.16
N ALA A 118 -8.06 3.72 5.36
CA ALA A 118 -9.51 3.70 5.43
C ALA A 118 -10.05 4.48 6.64
N TYR A 119 -9.40 4.33 7.80
CA TYR A 119 -9.72 5.08 9.01
C TYR A 119 -9.53 6.58 8.81
N LEU A 120 -8.40 7.01 8.23
CA LEU A 120 -8.12 8.41 7.96
C LEU A 120 -9.11 9.02 6.96
N SER A 121 -9.49 8.28 5.93
CA SER A 121 -10.51 8.70 4.97
C SER A 121 -11.88 8.90 5.64
N THR A 122 -12.28 7.94 6.48
CA THR A 122 -13.54 8.00 7.23
C THR A 122 -13.55 9.18 8.22
N LYS A 123 -12.46 9.36 8.97
CA LYS A 123 -12.29 10.47 9.91
C LYS A 123 -12.35 11.83 9.22
N ARG A 124 -11.78 11.97 8.02
CA ARG A 124 -11.85 13.20 7.22
C ARG A 124 -13.29 13.53 6.80
N ARG A 125 -14.08 12.51 6.45
CA ARG A 125 -15.49 12.68 6.07
C ARG A 125 -16.35 13.14 7.23
N LEU A 126 -16.17 12.54 8.41
CA LEU A 126 -16.88 12.96 9.64
C LEU A 126 -16.56 14.40 10.07
N ARG A 127 -15.36 14.90 9.73
CA ARG A 127 -14.93 16.28 10.06
C ARG A 127 -15.37 17.34 9.05
N ARG A 128 -15.82 16.95 7.86
CA ARG A 128 -16.42 17.91 6.92
C ARG A 128 -17.87 18.10 7.37
N PRO A 129 -18.26 19.27 7.87
CA PRO A 129 -19.66 19.55 8.14
C PRO A 129 -20.42 19.30 6.84
N SER A 130 -21.57 18.63 6.93
CA SER A 130 -22.57 18.65 5.87
C SER A 130 -22.87 20.11 5.57
N GLY A 131 -22.25 20.64 4.51
CA GLY A 131 -22.73 21.88 3.90
C GLY A 131 -24.01 21.50 3.20
N ASP A 132 -25.12 21.74 3.89
CA ASP A 132 -26.46 21.85 3.29
C ASP A 132 -26.44 22.90 2.14
#